data_AF-A0A524HTU8-F1
#
_entry.id   AF-A0A524HTU8-F1
#
_cell.length_a   1.000
_cell.length_b   1.000
_cell.length_c   1.000
_cell.angle_alpha   90.00
_cell.angle_beta   90.00
_cell.angle_gamma   90.00
#
_symmetry.space_group_name_H-M   'P 1'
#
loop_
_entity.id
_entity.type
_entity.pdbx_description
1 polymer ?
#
loop_
_entity_poly.entity_id
_entity_poly.type
_entity_poly.pdbx_seq_one_letter_code
_entity_poly.pdbx_strand_id
1 'polypeptide(L)'
;MKAYWTRIVLGAFVVFGIGLAVWFAVTRAKEQVHVVVESARPITIPIPFSIIPFRVDGEKYGAVHHVTFYRDAPKSVDHIVVQVKLADSVDAAQFKDCLLSLENVDNIDEHTTFDCLKRDTADTGLVQFGEVQLDPSGLMVPLLLTKSDVADLRHTDEVVLEQEQARMQAAEAEWAGDSARMAAEGLADSISIQVERLVDSLVTIKKVLRQEVRPPRPPKPTVKVEVQ
;
A
#
# COMPACT_ATOMS: atom_id res chain seq x y z
N MET A 1 33.04 -32.22 -4.18
CA MET A 1 32.01 -31.68 -5.10
C MET A 1 30.64 -31.48 -4.44
N LYS A 2 30.20 -32.34 -3.50
CA LYS A 2 28.89 -32.20 -2.81
C LYS A 2 28.72 -30.91 -1.98
N ALA A 3 29.80 -30.38 -1.40
CA ALA A 3 29.77 -29.17 -0.56
C ALA A 3 29.53 -27.85 -1.32
N TYR A 4 29.75 -27.83 -2.64
CA TYR A 4 29.49 -26.65 -3.47
C TYR A 4 28.02 -26.53 -3.82
N TRP A 5 27.39 -27.66 -4.16
CA TRP A 5 25.96 -27.75 -4.46
C TRP A 5 25.07 -27.37 -3.28
N THR A 6 25.43 -27.76 -2.05
CA THR A 6 24.66 -27.39 -0.85
C THR A 6 24.65 -25.89 -0.59
N ARG A 7 25.69 -25.14 -0.94
CA ARG A 7 25.73 -23.68 -0.75
C ARG A 7 24.79 -22.95 -1.71
N ILE A 8 24.68 -23.43 -2.95
CA ILE A 8 23.77 -22.86 -3.96
C ILE A 8 22.31 -23.10 -3.56
N VAL A 9 21.97 -24.34 -3.17
CA VAL A 9 20.62 -24.68 -2.73
C VAL A 9 20.22 -23.89 -1.48
N LEU A 10 21.15 -23.72 -0.52
CA LEU A 10 20.89 -22.94 0.68
C LEU A 10 20.60 -21.46 0.37
N GLY A 11 21.35 -20.85 -0.56
CA GLY A 11 21.11 -19.48 -0.99
C GLY A 11 19.73 -19.28 -1.63
N ALA A 12 19.33 -20.22 -2.49
CA ALA A 12 18.02 -20.16 -3.16
C ALA A 12 16.85 -20.26 -2.15
N PHE A 13 16.98 -21.11 -1.13
CA PHE A 13 15.94 -21.25 -0.09
C PHE A 13 15.75 -19.99 0.75
N VAL A 14 16.82 -19.23 1.02
CA VAL A 14 16.73 -17.98 1.80
C VAL A 14 15.94 -16.92 1.02
N VAL A 15 16.27 -16.71 -0.25
CA VAL A 15 15.56 -15.73 -1.09
C VAL A 15 14.10 -16.13 -1.28
N PHE A 16 13.84 -17.41 -1.51
CA PHE A 16 12.49 -17.94 -1.66
C PHE A 16 11.67 -17.81 -0.36
N GLY A 17 12.29 -18.06 0.80
CA GLY A 17 11.66 -17.92 2.10
C GLY A 17 11.24 -16.49 2.41
N ILE A 18 12.06 -15.50 2.05
CA ILE A 18 11.71 -14.09 2.19
C ILE A 18 10.53 -13.72 1.29
N GLY A 19 10.53 -14.18 0.03
CA GLY A 19 9.42 -13.93 -0.90
C GLY A 19 8.10 -14.53 -0.40
N LEU A 20 8.13 -15.77 0.10
CA LEU A 20 6.97 -16.44 0.70
C LEU A 20 6.47 -15.72 1.95
N ALA A 21 7.36 -15.25 2.82
CA ALA A 21 6.97 -14.51 4.02
C ALA A 21 6.24 -13.20 3.69
N VAL A 22 6.73 -12.45 2.70
CA VAL A 22 6.07 -11.22 2.23
C VAL A 22 4.71 -11.54 1.61
N TRP A 23 4.63 -12.54 0.73
CA TRP A 23 3.36 -12.93 0.10
C TRP A 23 2.33 -13.43 1.13
N PHE A 24 2.76 -14.19 2.12
CA PHE A 24 1.91 -14.71 3.19
C PHE A 24 1.41 -13.59 4.12
N ALA A 25 2.24 -12.58 4.39
CA ALA A 25 1.83 -11.40 5.15
C ALA A 25 0.76 -10.57 4.39
N VAL A 26 0.94 -10.37 3.08
CA VAL A 26 0.01 -9.59 2.25
C VAL A 26 -1.33 -10.32 2.08
N THR A 27 -1.32 -11.64 1.86
CA THR A 27 -2.56 -12.42 1.71
C THR A 27 -3.36 -12.49 3.01
N ARG A 28 -2.70 -12.63 4.16
CA ARG A 28 -3.33 -12.56 5.49
C ARG A 28 -3.94 -11.19 5.80
N ALA A 29 -3.35 -10.11 5.28
CA ALA A 29 -3.90 -8.77 5.46
C ALA A 29 -5.24 -8.60 4.73
N LYS A 30 -5.39 -9.15 3.50
CA LYS A 30 -6.62 -9.00 2.69
C LYS A 30 -7.87 -9.62 3.33
N GLU A 31 -7.75 -10.72 4.07
CA GLU A 31 -8.89 -11.37 4.73
C GLU A 31 -9.44 -10.58 5.93
N GLN A 32 -8.66 -9.68 6.55
CA GLN A 32 -9.16 -8.85 7.66
C GLN A 32 -9.85 -7.56 7.21
N VAL A 33 -9.66 -7.11 5.96
CA VAL A 33 -10.22 -5.83 5.50
C VAL A 33 -11.70 -5.95 5.13
N HIS A 34 -12.15 -7.10 4.62
CA HIS A 34 -13.55 -7.26 4.20
C HIS A 34 -14.56 -7.32 5.36
N VAL A 35 -14.13 -7.64 6.59
CA VAL A 35 -15.04 -7.78 7.75
C VAL A 35 -15.21 -6.46 8.53
N VAL A 36 -14.35 -5.46 8.28
CA VAL A 36 -14.39 -4.16 8.99
C VAL A 36 -15.31 -3.15 8.29
N VAL A 37 -15.61 -3.35 7.00
CA VAL A 37 -16.39 -2.38 6.22
C VAL A 37 -17.91 -2.53 6.40
N GLU A 38 -18.39 -3.69 6.83
CA GLU A 38 -19.83 -3.99 7.01
C GLU A 38 -20.34 -3.94 8.46
N SER A 39 -19.47 -3.63 9.43
CA SER A 39 -19.89 -3.60 10.84
C SER A 39 -19.85 -2.17 11.41
N ALA A 40 -20.86 -1.82 12.21
CA ALA A 40 -20.98 -0.57 12.97
C ALA A 40 -19.95 -0.46 14.12
N ARG A 41 -18.73 -0.99 13.91
CA ARG A 41 -17.66 -0.97 14.89
C ARG A 41 -16.93 0.38 14.80
N PRO A 42 -16.50 0.96 15.94
CA PRO A 42 -15.74 2.19 15.92
C PRO A 42 -14.44 2.02 15.12
N ILE A 43 -14.14 3.00 14.28
CA ILE A 43 -12.91 3.05 13.50
C ILE A 43 -11.96 3.99 14.22
N THR A 44 -10.90 3.44 14.79
CA THR A 44 -9.81 4.23 15.38
C THR A 44 -8.70 4.39 14.35
N ILE A 45 -8.45 5.62 13.92
CA ILE A 45 -7.37 5.97 13.01
C ILE A 45 -6.19 6.46 13.87
N PRO A 46 -5.08 5.70 13.94
CA PRO A 46 -3.87 6.19 14.59
C PRO A 46 -3.24 7.28 13.72
N ILE A 47 -2.93 8.43 14.33
CA ILE A 47 -2.25 9.53 13.64
C ILE A 47 -0.74 9.31 13.84
N PRO A 48 0.01 8.84 12.84
CA PRO A 48 1.42 8.56 13.02
C PRO A 48 2.18 9.88 13.24
N PHE A 49 3.14 9.86 14.17
CA PHE A 49 4.10 10.95 14.42
C PHE A 49 3.54 12.28 14.96
N SER A 50 2.32 12.32 15.53
CA SER A 50 1.80 13.54 16.18
C SER A 50 1.87 14.79 15.27
N ILE A 51 1.66 14.59 13.96
CA ILE A 51 1.85 15.61 12.93
C ILE A 51 0.91 16.79 13.14
N ILE A 52 -0.29 16.53 13.65
CA ILE A 52 -1.34 17.51 13.84
C ILE A 52 -1.21 18.13 15.24
N PRO A 53 -0.77 19.39 15.36
CA PRO A 53 -0.67 20.05 16.65
C PRO A 53 -2.07 20.33 17.20
N PHE A 54 -2.26 20.13 18.49
CA PHE A 54 -3.47 20.60 19.16
C PHE A 54 -3.26 22.07 19.54
N ARG A 55 -3.86 22.97 18.75
CA ARG A 55 -3.88 24.40 19.00
C ARG A 55 -5.24 24.85 19.49
N VAL A 56 -5.28 25.65 20.54
CA VAL A 56 -6.51 26.29 21.04
C VAL A 56 -6.30 27.80 20.99
N ASP A 57 -7.20 28.52 20.33
CA ASP A 57 -7.12 29.98 20.10
C ASP A 57 -5.75 30.42 19.51
N GLY A 58 -5.16 29.57 18.66
CA GLY A 58 -3.87 29.77 18.00
C GLY A 58 -2.63 29.36 18.81
N GLU A 59 -2.78 29.02 20.10
CA GLU A 59 -1.67 28.57 20.95
C GLU A 59 -1.57 27.04 20.97
N LYS A 60 -0.35 26.50 20.88
CA LYS A 60 -0.12 25.05 20.87
C LYS A 60 -0.05 24.48 22.29
N TYR A 61 -0.95 23.55 22.60
CA TYR A 61 -1.03 22.88 23.90
C TYR A 61 -0.65 21.40 23.87
N GLY A 62 -0.54 20.80 22.68
CA GLY A 62 -0.21 19.38 22.56
C GLY A 62 -0.21 18.89 21.12
N ALA A 63 -0.54 17.62 20.95
CA ALA A 63 -0.73 17.01 19.64
C ALA A 63 -1.88 15.99 19.65
N VAL A 64 -2.57 15.89 18.53
CA VAL A 64 -3.59 14.86 18.30
C VAL A 64 -2.89 13.51 18.12
N HIS A 65 -3.37 12.49 18.82
CA HIS A 65 -2.74 11.16 18.83
C HIS A 65 -3.64 10.12 18.14
N HIS A 66 -4.93 10.12 18.47
CA HIS A 66 -5.90 9.21 17.87
C HIS A 66 -7.21 9.94 17.57
N VAL A 67 -7.87 9.55 16.48
CA VAL A 67 -9.25 9.96 16.23
C VAL A 67 -10.09 8.68 16.09
N THR A 68 -11.15 8.59 16.88
CA THR A 68 -12.08 7.47 16.88
C THR A 68 -13.43 7.94 16.36
N PHE A 69 -13.87 7.34 15.27
CA PHE A 69 -15.17 7.58 14.67
C PHE A 69 -16.13 6.48 15.10
N TYR A 70 -17.20 6.86 15.78
CA TYR A 70 -18.32 5.99 16.13
C TYR A 70 -19.39 6.10 15.04
N ARG A 71 -19.82 4.95 14.55
CA ARG A 71 -20.73 4.81 13.42
C ARG A 71 -21.88 3.91 13.81
N ASP A 72 -23.10 4.34 13.58
CA ASP A 72 -24.32 3.55 13.77
C ASP A 72 -24.67 2.72 12.53
N ALA A 73 -24.31 3.22 11.35
CA ALA A 73 -24.52 2.58 10.06
C ALA A 73 -23.26 2.57 9.18
N PRO A 74 -23.23 1.73 8.13
CA PRO A 74 -22.30 1.89 7.03
C PRO A 74 -22.32 3.34 6.51
N LYS A 75 -21.15 4.01 6.47
CA LYS A 75 -20.95 5.35 5.88
C LYS A 75 -21.65 6.52 6.60
N SER A 76 -22.17 6.32 7.80
CA SER A 76 -22.67 7.41 8.65
C SER A 76 -21.88 7.49 9.96
N VAL A 77 -21.36 8.67 10.29
CA VAL A 77 -20.69 8.95 11.56
C VAL A 77 -21.69 9.61 12.50
N ASP A 78 -21.89 9.02 13.67
CA ASP A 78 -22.78 9.59 14.70
C ASP A 78 -22.01 10.45 15.68
N HIS A 79 -20.80 10.02 16.06
CA HIS A 79 -20.00 10.64 17.10
C HIS A 79 -18.49 10.51 16.86
N ILE A 80 -17.71 11.54 17.20
CA ILE A 80 -16.25 11.55 17.07
C ILE A 80 -15.61 11.75 18.43
N VAL A 81 -14.61 10.94 18.74
CA VAL A 81 -13.73 11.13 19.91
C VAL A 81 -12.31 11.40 19.43
N VAL A 82 -11.80 12.60 19.73
CA VAL A 82 -10.43 13.01 19.40
C VAL A 82 -9.57 12.89 20.66
N GLN A 83 -8.55 12.04 20.63
CA GLN A 83 -7.62 11.89 21.75
C GLN A 83 -6.39 12.76 21.53
N VAL A 84 -6.16 13.68 22.47
CA VAL A 84 -5.08 14.65 22.44
C VAL A 84 -4.13 14.37 23.59
N LYS A 85 -2.85 14.31 23.26
CA LYS A 85 -1.79 14.30 24.26
C LYS A 85 -1.33 15.72 24.54
N LEU A 86 -1.58 16.20 25.76
CA LEU A 86 -1.11 17.51 26.21
C LEU A 86 0.40 17.48 26.45
N ALA A 87 1.03 18.65 26.33
CA ALA A 87 2.42 18.84 26.75
C ALA A 87 2.52 18.82 28.29
N ASP A 88 3.65 18.36 28.83
CA ASP A 88 3.85 18.18 30.28
C ASP A 88 3.70 19.48 31.10
N SER A 89 3.79 20.64 30.45
CA SER A 89 3.64 21.97 31.05
C SER A 89 2.20 22.47 31.09
N VAL A 90 1.25 21.76 30.49
CA VAL A 90 -0.14 22.21 30.32
C VAL A 90 -1.05 21.44 31.26
N ASP A 91 -1.78 22.14 32.12
CA ASP A 91 -2.79 21.53 32.99
C ASP A 91 -4.12 21.38 32.24
N ALA A 92 -4.66 20.17 32.18
CA ALA A 92 -5.94 19.89 31.55
C ALA A 92 -7.11 20.66 32.22
N ALA A 93 -6.98 21.04 33.49
CA ALA A 93 -8.02 21.76 34.22
C ALA A 93 -8.41 23.10 33.56
N GLN A 94 -7.52 23.71 32.78
CA GLN A 94 -7.80 24.97 32.08
C GLN A 94 -8.88 24.85 30.98
N PHE A 95 -9.12 23.62 30.49
CA PHE A 95 -10.12 23.36 29.44
C PHE A 95 -11.48 22.93 29.99
N LYS A 96 -11.67 22.86 31.31
CA LYS A 96 -12.89 22.30 31.92
C LYS A 96 -14.17 23.07 31.57
N ASP A 97 -14.06 24.38 31.40
CA ASP A 97 -15.18 25.26 31.04
C ASP A 97 -15.13 25.69 29.56
N CYS A 98 -14.26 25.05 28.79
CA CYS A 98 -14.09 25.27 27.36
C CYS A 98 -15.06 24.39 26.57
N LEU A 99 -15.72 24.98 25.58
CA LEU A 99 -16.42 24.27 24.52
C LEU A 99 -15.55 24.39 23.26
N LEU A 100 -14.96 23.29 22.81
CA LEU A 100 -14.06 23.33 21.66
C LEU A 100 -14.90 23.39 20.38
N SER A 101 -14.63 24.39 19.55
CA SER A 101 -15.17 24.46 18.19
C SER A 101 -14.05 24.15 17.21
N LEU A 102 -14.40 23.48 16.12
CA LEU A 102 -13.49 23.23 15.00
C LEU A 102 -14.18 23.68 13.72
N GLU A 103 -13.51 24.56 12.96
CA GLU A 103 -13.94 24.93 11.62
C GLU A 103 -13.28 24.03 10.58
N ASN A 104 -14.01 23.71 9.51
CA ASN A 104 -13.49 23.04 8.32
C ASN A 104 -12.88 21.65 8.60
N VAL A 105 -13.75 20.72 9.00
CA VAL A 105 -13.38 19.33 9.34
C VAL A 105 -12.82 18.54 8.16
N ASP A 106 -13.06 18.99 6.92
CA ASP A 106 -12.55 18.35 5.72
C ASP A 106 -11.04 18.58 5.51
N ASN A 107 -10.47 19.61 6.14
CA ASN A 107 -9.07 19.97 5.98
C ASN A 107 -8.36 20.05 7.34
N ILE A 108 -8.21 18.89 7.98
CA ILE A 108 -7.43 18.78 9.22
C ILE A 108 -5.95 18.59 8.86
N ASP A 109 -5.16 19.62 9.11
CA ASP A 109 -3.72 19.69 8.82
C ASP A 109 -2.93 20.37 9.97
N GLU A 110 -1.68 20.76 9.70
CA GLU A 110 -0.80 21.41 10.68
C GLU A 110 -1.21 22.85 11.05
N HIS A 111 -2.16 23.43 10.33
CA HIS A 111 -2.73 24.76 10.55
C HIS A 111 -4.07 24.72 11.27
N THR A 112 -4.66 23.54 11.43
CA THR A 112 -5.90 23.38 12.18
C THR A 112 -5.78 23.95 13.59
N THR A 113 -6.79 24.74 13.96
CA THR A 113 -6.89 25.42 15.24
C THR A 113 -8.29 25.19 15.78
N PHE A 114 -8.38 24.91 17.07
CA PHE A 114 -9.63 24.81 17.80
C PHE A 114 -9.90 26.14 18.49
N ASP A 115 -11.15 26.56 18.53
CA ASP A 115 -11.55 27.75 19.26
C ASP A 115 -12.18 27.38 20.60
N CYS A 116 -11.78 28.06 21.67
CA CYS A 116 -12.35 27.86 22.98
C CYS A 116 -13.54 28.78 23.22
N LEU A 117 -14.75 28.24 23.04
CA LEU A 117 -15.97 28.96 23.31
C LEU A 117 -16.36 28.82 24.79
N LYS A 118 -16.83 29.92 25.39
CA LYS A 118 -17.49 29.86 26.70
C LYS A 118 -18.93 29.40 26.50
N ARG A 119 -19.50 28.69 27.48
CA ARG A 119 -20.90 28.21 27.42
C ARG A 119 -21.92 29.31 27.08
N ASP A 120 -21.66 30.54 27.52
CA ASP A 120 -22.58 31.68 27.32
C ASP A 120 -22.48 32.31 25.92
N THR A 121 -21.41 32.02 25.17
CA THR A 121 -21.14 32.60 23.84
C THR A 121 -21.26 31.57 22.73
N ALA A 122 -21.75 30.37 23.01
CA ALA A 122 -21.96 29.35 22.00
C ALA A 122 -23.00 29.86 20.97
N ASP A 123 -22.53 30.07 19.74
CA ASP A 123 -23.35 30.62 18.68
C ASP A 123 -24.45 29.64 18.24
N THR A 124 -25.57 30.16 17.76
CA THR A 124 -26.78 29.39 17.39
C THR A 124 -26.58 28.42 16.21
N GLY A 125 -25.42 28.51 15.54
CA GLY A 125 -25.03 27.69 14.39
C GLY A 125 -24.22 26.44 14.72
N LEU A 126 -23.73 26.29 15.95
CA LEU A 126 -22.88 25.18 16.36
C LEU A 126 -23.69 24.05 17.01
N VAL A 127 -23.31 22.81 16.74
CA VAL A 127 -23.94 21.61 17.29
C VAL A 127 -22.85 20.74 17.89
N GLN A 128 -23.09 20.23 19.09
CA GLN A 128 -22.21 19.24 19.69
C GLN A 128 -22.30 17.93 18.89
N PHE A 129 -21.16 17.49 18.36
CA PHE A 129 -21.06 16.27 17.56
C PHE A 129 -20.09 15.25 18.17
N GLY A 130 -19.08 15.74 18.88
CA GLY A 130 -18.01 14.90 19.40
C GLY A 130 -17.51 15.30 20.77
N GLU A 131 -16.43 14.64 21.19
CA GLU A 131 -15.68 14.93 22.40
C GLU A 131 -14.17 14.88 22.14
N VAL A 132 -13.42 15.72 22.84
CA VAL A 132 -11.96 15.71 22.87
C VAL A 132 -11.51 15.17 24.22
N GLN A 133 -10.79 14.05 24.20
CA GLN A 133 -10.19 13.43 25.37
C GLN A 133 -8.76 13.94 25.57
N LEU A 134 -8.50 14.54 26.73
CA LEU A 134 -7.18 15.11 27.06
C LEU A 134 -6.36 14.16 27.93
N ASP A 135 -5.28 13.61 27.38
CA ASP A 135 -4.33 12.79 28.11
C ASP A 135 -3.21 13.64 28.77
N PRO A 136 -2.75 13.28 29.98
CA PRO A 136 -3.08 12.05 30.73
C PRO A 136 -4.30 12.18 31.66
N SER A 137 -4.96 13.34 31.69
CA SER A 137 -6.03 13.62 32.66
C SER A 137 -7.31 12.78 32.46
N GLY A 138 -7.56 12.33 31.23
CA GLY A 138 -8.82 11.71 30.82
C GLY A 138 -10.00 12.69 30.77
N LEU A 139 -9.77 14.01 30.87
CA LEU A 139 -10.81 15.02 30.79
C LEU A 139 -11.45 15.00 29.40
N MET A 140 -12.78 14.87 29.35
CA MET A 140 -13.57 14.95 28.12
C MET A 140 -14.10 16.37 27.96
N VAL A 141 -13.84 16.98 26.81
CA VAL A 141 -14.27 18.33 26.47
C VAL A 141 -15.20 18.24 25.26
N PRO A 142 -16.40 18.85 25.28
CA PRO A 142 -17.31 18.81 24.13
C PRO A 142 -16.69 19.43 22.88
N LEU A 143 -16.84 18.74 21.74
CA LEU A 143 -16.49 19.26 20.42
C LEU A 143 -17.75 19.65 19.66
N LEU A 144 -17.81 20.92 19.28
CA LEU A 144 -18.86 21.51 18.50
C LEU A 144 -18.37 21.71 17.07
N LEU A 145 -19.28 21.49 16.13
CA LEU A 145 -19.07 21.66 14.71
C LEU A 145 -20.20 22.48 14.12
N THR A 146 -19.99 23.02 12.92
CA THR A 146 -21.06 23.71 12.21
C THR A 146 -22.12 22.71 11.71
N LYS A 147 -23.36 23.16 11.53
CA LYS A 147 -24.44 22.29 11.02
C LYS A 147 -24.14 21.71 9.63
N SER A 148 -23.42 22.44 8.77
CA SER A 148 -22.99 21.95 7.47
C SER A 148 -22.02 20.79 7.61
N ASP A 149 -20.98 20.98 8.44
CA ASP A 149 -19.97 19.95 8.69
C ASP A 149 -20.59 18.66 9.26
N VAL A 150 -21.52 18.81 10.20
CA VAL A 150 -22.24 17.66 10.79
C VAL A 150 -23.10 16.95 9.74
N ALA A 151 -23.71 17.68 8.81
CA ALA A 151 -24.48 17.08 7.73
C ALA A 151 -23.58 16.28 6.77
N ASP A 152 -22.42 16.83 6.43
CA ASP A 152 -21.45 16.18 5.53
C ASP A 152 -20.85 14.90 6.17
N LEU A 153 -20.54 14.95 7.47
CA LEU A 153 -20.07 13.78 8.25
C LEU A 153 -21.14 12.69 8.40
N ARG A 154 -22.43 13.08 8.45
CA ARG A 154 -23.55 12.14 8.50
C ARG A 154 -23.88 11.57 7.11
N HIS A 155 -23.58 12.31 6.05
CA HIS A 155 -23.84 11.98 4.65
C HIS A 155 -22.55 11.80 3.85
N THR A 156 -21.60 11.01 4.35
CA THR A 156 -20.43 10.62 3.54
C THR A 156 -20.88 9.64 2.45
N ASP A 157 -21.39 10.20 1.35
CA ASP A 157 -21.97 9.46 0.23
C ASP A 157 -20.96 8.54 -0.46
N GLU A 158 -21.51 7.49 -1.06
CA GLU A 158 -20.90 6.37 -1.79
C GLU A 158 -19.74 6.68 -2.75
N VAL A 159 -19.63 7.92 -3.23
CA VAL A 159 -18.95 8.23 -4.49
C VAL A 159 -17.42 8.35 -4.34
N VAL A 160 -16.90 8.78 -3.18
CA VAL A 160 -15.45 9.06 -3.05
C VAL A 160 -14.63 7.77 -2.86
N LEU A 161 -15.15 6.80 -2.11
CA LEU A 161 -14.45 5.53 -1.87
C LEU A 161 -14.46 4.60 -3.09
N GLU A 162 -15.54 4.56 -3.87
CA GLU A 162 -15.56 3.81 -5.13
C GLU A 162 -14.61 4.41 -6.16
N GLN A 163 -14.48 5.74 -6.21
CA GLN A 163 -13.59 6.42 -7.16
C GLN A 163 -12.11 6.27 -6.78
N GLU A 164 -11.77 6.28 -5.49
CA GLU A 164 -10.42 5.94 -5.02
C GLU A 164 -10.11 4.46 -5.16
N GLN A 165 -11.05 3.55 -4.89
CA GLN A 165 -10.87 2.12 -5.13
C GLN A 165 -10.73 1.81 -6.62
N ALA A 166 -11.50 2.46 -7.50
CA ALA A 166 -11.35 2.34 -8.95
C ALA A 166 -10.00 2.89 -9.42
N ARG A 167 -9.50 3.98 -8.82
CA ARG A 167 -8.15 4.51 -9.10
C ARG A 167 -7.04 3.60 -8.60
N MET A 168 -7.17 3.03 -7.41
CA MET A 168 -6.20 2.06 -6.87
C MET A 168 -6.21 0.76 -7.68
N GLN A 169 -7.38 0.26 -8.09
CA GLN A 169 -7.50 -0.91 -8.96
C GLN A 169 -6.97 -0.64 -10.36
N ALA A 170 -7.17 0.56 -10.92
CA ALA A 170 -6.58 0.97 -12.19
C ALA A 170 -5.05 1.09 -12.09
N ALA A 171 -4.52 1.66 -11.01
CA ALA A 171 -3.08 1.75 -10.78
C ALA A 171 -2.44 0.37 -10.55
N GLU A 172 -3.13 -0.55 -9.84
CA GLU A 172 -2.68 -1.93 -9.66
C GLU A 172 -2.73 -2.72 -11.00
N ALA A 173 -3.74 -2.46 -11.84
CA ALA A 173 -3.83 -3.03 -13.18
C ALA A 173 -2.76 -2.48 -14.14
N GLU A 174 -2.39 -1.20 -14.03
CA GLU A 174 -1.27 -0.61 -14.79
C GLU A 174 0.07 -1.19 -14.33
N TRP A 175 0.29 -1.35 -13.02
CA TRP A 175 1.52 -1.93 -12.49
C TRP A 175 1.65 -3.43 -12.81
N ALA A 176 0.54 -4.18 -12.77
CA ALA A 176 0.47 -5.57 -13.22
C ALA A 176 0.62 -5.71 -14.74
N GLY A 177 0.08 -4.77 -15.51
CA GLY A 177 0.21 -4.71 -16.97
C GLY A 177 1.64 -4.43 -17.42
N ASP A 178 2.31 -3.45 -16.80
CA ASP A 178 3.70 -3.10 -17.13
C ASP A 178 4.70 -4.17 -16.67
N SER A 179 4.45 -4.86 -15.55
CA SER A 179 5.27 -6.00 -15.15
C SER A 179 5.04 -7.24 -16.01
N ALA A 180 3.83 -7.48 -16.49
CA ALA A 180 3.56 -8.53 -17.49
C ALA A 180 4.17 -8.21 -18.86
N ARG A 181 4.17 -6.93 -19.26
CA ARG A 181 4.76 -6.47 -20.52
C ARG A 181 6.28 -6.48 -20.48
N MET A 182 6.91 -6.05 -19.37
CA MET A 182 8.36 -6.19 -19.16
C MET A 182 8.80 -7.65 -19.04
N ALA A 183 7.99 -8.54 -18.44
CA ALA A 183 8.27 -9.97 -18.42
C ALA A 183 8.12 -10.62 -19.80
N ALA A 184 7.15 -10.17 -20.60
CA ALA A 184 6.96 -10.63 -21.99
C ALA A 184 8.09 -10.15 -22.92
N GLU A 185 8.55 -8.91 -22.77
CA GLU A 185 9.69 -8.36 -23.52
C GLU A 185 11.02 -9.01 -23.08
N GLY A 186 11.21 -9.26 -21.78
CA GLY A 186 12.36 -10.01 -21.26
C GLY A 186 12.41 -11.49 -21.70
N LEU A 187 11.24 -12.12 -21.92
CA LEU A 187 11.14 -13.46 -22.50
C LEU A 187 11.36 -13.45 -24.02
N ALA A 188 10.90 -12.42 -24.72
CA ALA A 188 11.14 -12.26 -26.16
C ALA A 188 12.63 -12.11 -26.50
N ASP A 189 13.38 -11.35 -25.69
CA ASP A 189 14.83 -11.19 -25.86
C ASP A 189 15.64 -12.43 -25.44
N SER A 190 15.14 -13.26 -24.52
CA SER A 190 15.77 -14.53 -24.18
C SER A 190 15.57 -15.60 -25.27
N ILE A 191 14.41 -15.58 -25.94
CA ILE A 191 14.09 -16.53 -27.01
C ILE A 191 14.86 -16.18 -28.29
N SER A 192 15.02 -14.90 -28.64
CA SER A 192 15.80 -14.49 -29.83
C SER A 192 17.28 -14.90 -29.70
N ILE A 193 17.88 -14.70 -28.52
CA ILE A 193 19.30 -15.07 -28.27
C ILE A 193 19.50 -16.60 -28.24
N GLN A 194 18.51 -17.39 -27.77
CA GLN A 194 18.62 -18.86 -27.81
C GLN A 194 18.37 -19.45 -29.21
N VAL A 195 17.49 -18.83 -30.01
CA VAL A 195 17.21 -19.27 -31.38
C VAL A 195 18.42 -19.00 -32.29
N GLU A 196 19.11 -17.87 -32.16
CA GLU A 196 20.35 -17.62 -32.94
C GLU A 196 21.46 -18.63 -32.64
N ARG A 197 21.63 -19.03 -31.37
CA ARG A 197 22.61 -20.07 -30.99
C ARG A 197 22.27 -21.46 -31.51
N LEU A 198 20.98 -21.78 -31.65
CA LEU A 198 20.53 -23.05 -32.23
C LEU A 198 20.68 -23.08 -33.75
N VAL A 199 20.47 -21.95 -34.43
CA VAL A 199 20.65 -21.83 -35.88
C VAL A 199 22.12 -21.99 -36.26
N ASP A 200 23.06 -21.38 -35.52
CA ASP A 200 24.50 -21.54 -35.77
C ASP A 200 25.01 -22.96 -35.49
N SER A 201 24.44 -23.64 -34.48
CA SER A 201 24.75 -25.04 -34.20
C SER A 201 24.28 -25.98 -35.33
N LEU A 202 23.09 -25.73 -35.90
CA LEU A 202 22.56 -26.53 -37.00
C LEU A 202 23.30 -26.32 -38.33
N VAL A 203 23.76 -25.09 -38.61
CA VAL A 203 24.60 -24.80 -39.79
C VAL A 203 25.94 -25.53 -39.68
N THR A 204 26.52 -25.60 -38.48
CA THR A 204 27.78 -26.30 -38.22
C THR A 204 27.63 -27.81 -38.37
N ILE A 205 26.55 -28.40 -37.82
CA ILE A 205 26.24 -29.84 -37.95
C ILE A 205 25.98 -30.24 -39.42
N LYS A 206 25.26 -29.40 -40.19
CA LYS A 206 25.04 -29.64 -41.63
C LYS A 206 26.33 -29.59 -42.45
N LYS A 207 27.32 -28.81 -42.03
CA LYS A 207 28.64 -28.72 -42.68
C LYS A 207 29.48 -29.97 -42.40
N VAL A 208 29.42 -30.50 -41.18
CA VAL A 208 30.10 -31.74 -40.79
C VAL A 208 29.49 -32.95 -41.51
N LEU A 209 28.15 -33.06 -41.53
CA LEU A 209 27.45 -34.16 -42.21
C LEU A 209 27.61 -34.15 -43.74
N ARG A 210 27.90 -33.01 -44.36
CA ARG A 210 28.18 -32.92 -45.81
C ARG A 210 29.60 -33.38 -46.16
N GLN A 211 30.49 -33.53 -45.19
CA GLN A 211 31.88 -33.93 -45.43
C GLN A 211 32.10 -35.46 -45.35
N GLU A 212 31.11 -36.21 -44.84
CA GLU A 212 31.24 -37.65 -44.60
C GLU A 212 30.67 -38.57 -45.70
N VAL A 213 30.03 -38.01 -46.74
CA VAL A 213 29.55 -38.80 -47.90
C VAL A 213 30.43 -38.53 -49.13
N ARG A 214 31.65 -39.07 -49.13
CA ARG A 214 32.36 -39.39 -50.38
C ARG A 214 32.06 -40.85 -50.72
N PRO A 215 31.42 -41.15 -51.87
CA PRO A 215 31.27 -42.52 -52.30
C PRO A 215 32.66 -43.16 -52.54
N PRO A 216 32.83 -44.46 -52.25
CA PRO A 216 34.09 -45.16 -52.47
C PRO A 216 34.48 -45.11 -53.96
N ARG A 217 35.76 -44.79 -54.22
CA ARG A 217 36.33 -44.85 -55.57
C ARG A 217 36.26 -46.29 -56.09
N PRO A 218 35.82 -46.53 -57.34
CA PRO A 218 35.94 -47.85 -57.93
C PRO A 218 37.42 -48.23 -58.09
N PRO A 219 37.77 -49.53 -57.92
CA PRO A 219 39.14 -50.00 -58.07
C PRO A 219 39.62 -49.83 -59.52
N LYS A 220 40.87 -49.37 -59.67
CA LYS A 220 41.54 -49.27 -60.98
C LYS A 220 41.75 -50.66 -61.59
N PRO A 221 41.51 -50.84 -62.90
CA PRO A 221 41.88 -52.06 -63.60
C PRO A 221 43.40 -52.21 -63.65
N THR A 222 43.90 -53.34 -63.17
CA THR A 222 45.30 -53.76 -63.29
C THR A 222 45.57 -54.20 -64.72
N VAL A 223 46.34 -53.39 -65.46
CA VAL A 223 46.90 -53.79 -66.75
C VAL A 223 48.06 -54.75 -66.46
N LYS A 224 47.90 -56.03 -66.81
CA LYS A 224 49.02 -56.97 -66.92
C LYS A 224 49.81 -56.59 -68.17
N VAL A 225 51.03 -56.11 -67.99
CA VAL A 225 52.01 -56.00 -69.08
C VAL A 225 52.84 -57.29 -69.04
N GLU A 226 52.61 -58.14 -70.03
CA GLU A 226 53.42 -59.32 -70.33
C GLU A 226 54.52 -58.87 -71.30
N VAL A 227 55.77 -58.99 -70.89
CA VAL A 227 56.94 -58.78 -71.77
C VAL A 227 57.60 -60.13 -71.95
N GLN A 228 57.58 -60.62 -73.19
CA GLN A 228 58.43 -61.71 -73.68
C GLN A 228 59.82 -61.19 -74.02
#